data_AF-A0A848SHZ9-F1
#
_entry.id   AF-A0A848SHZ9-F1
#
_cell.length_a   1.000
_cell.length_b   1.000
_cell.length_c   1.000
_cell.angle_alpha   90.00
_cell.angle_beta   90.00
_cell.angle_gamma   90.00
#
_symmetry.space_group_name_H-M   'P 1'
#
loop_
_entity.id
_entity.type
_entity.pdbx_description
1 polymer ?
#
loop_
_entity_poly.entity_id
_entity_poly.type
_entity_poly.pdbx_seq_one_letter_code
_entity_poly.pdbx_strand_id
1 'polypeptide(L)'
;MIDTATRPHDFAAARKAMIVSQLRTSGVNTPVILQRMASVPREHYVPSEAHGFCYMDRSIALPDGGTLAQPVSHGKMLALAAPRPEENALVVDNSNGYLAALVEPLVGKMTVISPEEAAAGKKRGAFDLILIDGAIEALPPALAKRLGDDGRVVTGLAQEGVTSLAIGRRTGKEVAFRRVEDIALPRLSVFDTPKSWAF
;
A
#
# COMPACT_ATOMS: atom_id res chain seq x y z
N MET A 1 19.34 -4.75 -39.43
CA MET A 1 19.18 -4.59 -37.97
C MET A 1 18.22 -3.44 -37.75
N ILE A 2 17.00 -3.70 -37.32
CA ILE A 2 16.07 -2.63 -36.97
C ILE A 2 16.53 -2.11 -35.61
N ASP A 3 16.98 -0.87 -35.60
CA ASP A 3 17.30 -0.12 -34.39
C ASP A 3 16.00 0.03 -33.58
N THR A 4 15.89 -0.74 -32.48
CA THR A 4 14.79 -0.67 -31.52
C THR A 4 14.95 0.58 -30.66
N ALA A 5 15.01 1.76 -31.29
CA ALA A 5 14.97 3.03 -30.60
C ALA A 5 13.68 3.06 -29.76
N THR A 6 13.86 3.06 -28.43
CA THR A 6 12.81 3.13 -27.42
C THR A 6 11.92 4.31 -27.74
N ARG A 7 10.66 4.05 -28.15
CA ARG A 7 9.68 5.13 -28.28
C ARG A 7 9.60 5.83 -26.93
N PRO A 8 9.65 7.17 -26.88
CA PRO A 8 9.46 7.91 -25.64
C PRO A 8 8.13 7.48 -25.02
N HIS A 9 8.16 7.04 -23.77
CA HIS A 9 6.93 6.73 -23.05
C HIS A 9 6.27 8.05 -22.66
N ASP A 10 5.06 8.29 -23.16
CA ASP A 10 4.23 9.40 -22.68
C ASP A 10 3.60 9.02 -21.32
N PHE A 11 4.40 9.13 -20.26
CA PHE A 11 3.97 8.80 -18.90
C PHE A 11 2.84 9.70 -18.41
N ALA A 12 2.81 10.97 -18.84
CA ALA A 12 1.76 11.90 -18.46
C ALA A 12 0.40 11.44 -19.04
N ALA A 13 0.36 11.08 -20.32
CA ALA A 13 -0.84 10.52 -20.94
C ALA A 13 -1.23 9.17 -20.31
N ALA A 14 -0.27 8.27 -20.07
CA ALA A 14 -0.53 6.96 -19.46
C ALA A 14 -1.10 7.09 -18.03
N ARG A 15 -0.55 8.00 -17.22
CA ARG A 15 -1.03 8.31 -15.87
C ARG A 15 -2.44 8.90 -15.88
N LYS A 16 -2.70 9.83 -16.80
CA LYS A 16 -4.05 10.39 -16.99
C LYS A 16 -5.05 9.31 -17.41
N ALA A 17 -4.64 8.43 -18.32
CA ALA A 17 -5.47 7.30 -18.76
C ALA A 17 -5.79 6.37 -17.59
N MET A 18 -4.78 5.96 -16.80
CA MET A 18 -4.95 5.17 -15.57
C MET A 18 -6.01 5.77 -14.63
N ILE A 19 -5.98 7.09 -14.42
CA ILE A 19 -6.97 7.77 -13.56
C ILE A 19 -8.39 7.64 -14.12
N VAL A 20 -8.56 7.92 -15.41
CA VAL A 20 -9.89 7.99 -16.04
C VAL A 20 -10.48 6.61 -16.25
N SER A 21 -9.69 5.64 -16.71
CA SER A 21 -10.17 4.32 -17.15
C SER A 21 -10.03 3.20 -16.12
N GLN A 22 -9.26 3.40 -15.04
CA GLN A 22 -9.06 2.36 -14.01
C GLN A 22 -9.48 2.85 -12.62
N LEU A 23 -8.94 3.98 -12.13
CA LEU A 23 -9.22 4.42 -10.76
C LEU A 23 -10.69 4.83 -10.59
N ARG A 24 -11.19 5.74 -11.44
CA ARG A 24 -12.57 6.24 -11.35
C ARG A 24 -13.61 5.14 -11.59
N THR A 25 -13.35 4.27 -12.56
CA THR A 25 -14.22 3.12 -12.89
C THR A 25 -14.31 2.13 -11.74
N SER A 26 -13.24 1.99 -10.97
CA SER A 26 -13.18 1.13 -9.77
C SER A 26 -13.66 1.82 -8.48
N GLY A 27 -14.24 3.02 -8.58
CA GLY A 27 -14.84 3.73 -7.45
C GLY A 27 -13.88 4.65 -6.68
N VAL A 28 -12.63 4.81 -7.11
CA VAL A 28 -11.69 5.77 -6.51
C VAL A 28 -12.04 7.17 -7.04
N ASN A 29 -12.83 7.92 -6.26
CA ASN A 29 -13.36 9.22 -6.67
C ASN A 29 -12.92 10.40 -5.78
N THR A 30 -12.22 10.13 -4.67
CA THR A 30 -11.78 11.16 -3.73
C THR A 30 -10.80 12.13 -4.40
N PRO A 31 -11.11 13.43 -4.52
CA PRO A 31 -10.31 14.37 -5.31
C PRO A 31 -8.84 14.45 -4.89
N VAL A 32 -8.57 14.52 -3.58
CA VAL A 32 -7.20 14.61 -3.07
C VAL A 32 -6.39 13.34 -3.40
N ILE A 33 -7.02 12.15 -3.37
CA ILE A 33 -6.36 10.89 -3.72
C ILE A 33 -6.06 10.82 -5.22
N LEU A 34 -7.02 11.21 -6.07
CA LEU A 34 -6.82 11.27 -7.52
C LEU A 34 -5.71 12.26 -7.88
N GLN A 35 -5.63 13.39 -7.20
CA GLN A 35 -4.56 14.37 -7.37
C GLN A 35 -3.20 13.78 -6.97
N ARG A 36 -3.12 13.05 -5.84
CA ARG A 36 -1.87 12.37 -5.44
C ARG A 36 -1.43 11.36 -6.50
N MET A 37 -2.32 10.49 -6.94
CA MET A 37 -2.06 9.50 -8.00
C MET A 37 -1.68 10.16 -9.34
N ALA A 38 -2.15 11.38 -9.61
CA ALA A 38 -1.75 12.16 -10.79
C ALA A 38 -0.38 12.82 -10.64
N SER A 39 0.00 13.21 -9.44
CA SER A 39 1.24 13.97 -9.19
C SER A 39 2.46 13.10 -8.98
N VAL A 40 2.31 11.93 -8.36
CA VAL A 40 3.44 11.04 -8.04
C VAL A 40 3.76 10.18 -9.27
N PRO A 41 4.99 10.29 -9.84
CA PRO A 41 5.41 9.53 -11.01
C PRO A 41 5.67 8.07 -10.69
N ARG A 42 4.68 7.20 -10.94
CA ARG A 42 4.76 5.75 -10.69
C ARG A 42 5.93 5.09 -11.45
N GLU A 43 6.32 5.62 -12.60
CA GLU A 43 7.46 5.19 -13.40
C GLU A 43 8.81 5.29 -12.66
N HIS A 44 8.93 6.16 -11.64
CA HIS A 44 10.16 6.27 -10.84
C HIS A 44 10.32 5.14 -9.81
N TYR A 45 9.28 4.32 -9.62
CA TYR A 45 9.20 3.30 -8.57
C TYR A 45 9.18 1.87 -9.13
N VAL A 46 9.58 1.72 -10.39
CA VAL A 46 9.60 0.45 -11.12
C VAL A 46 10.89 0.33 -11.94
N PRO A 47 11.33 -0.88 -12.29
CA PRO A 47 12.42 -1.08 -13.23
C PRO A 47 12.06 -0.55 -14.63
N SER A 48 13.07 -0.17 -15.41
CA SER A 48 12.90 0.45 -16.74
C SER A 48 12.10 -0.42 -17.72
N GLU A 49 12.22 -1.73 -17.58
CA GLU A 49 11.56 -2.77 -18.35
C GLU A 49 10.03 -2.75 -18.13
N ALA A 50 9.59 -2.20 -17.00
CA ALA A 50 8.19 -2.06 -16.66
C ALA A 50 7.58 -0.73 -17.14
N HIS A 51 8.37 0.22 -17.64
CA HIS A 51 7.87 1.54 -18.07
C HIS A 51 6.72 1.45 -19.08
N GLY A 52 6.76 0.48 -19.99
CA GLY A 52 5.71 0.26 -21.00
C GLY A 52 4.34 -0.15 -20.45
N PHE A 53 4.27 -0.66 -19.21
CA PHE A 53 3.04 -1.14 -18.60
C PHE A 53 2.84 -0.68 -17.15
N CYS A 54 3.67 0.22 -16.63
CA CYS A 54 3.66 0.60 -15.21
C CYS A 54 2.34 1.25 -14.74
N TYR A 55 1.55 1.76 -15.69
CA TYR A 55 0.23 2.38 -15.49
C TYR A 55 -0.95 1.45 -15.80
N MET A 56 -0.70 0.17 -16.12
CA MET A 56 -1.75 -0.83 -16.21
C MET A 56 -2.14 -1.30 -14.81
N ASP A 57 -3.40 -1.72 -14.63
CA ASP A 57 -3.91 -2.18 -13.34
C ASP A 57 -3.39 -3.59 -12.97
N ARG A 58 -2.09 -3.67 -12.70
CA ARG A 58 -1.38 -4.92 -12.42
C ARG A 58 -0.24 -4.68 -11.43
N SER A 59 0.08 -5.73 -10.69
CA SER A 59 1.24 -5.74 -9.81
C SER A 59 2.53 -5.89 -10.62
N ILE A 60 3.62 -5.31 -10.11
CA ILE A 60 4.92 -5.30 -10.78
C ILE A 60 5.96 -5.85 -9.82
N ALA A 61 6.59 -6.95 -10.21
CA ALA A 61 7.71 -7.52 -9.47
C ALA A 61 8.89 -6.55 -9.49
N LEU A 62 9.52 -6.35 -8.34
CA LEU A 62 10.66 -5.47 -8.17
C LEU A 62 11.96 -6.28 -8.07
N PRO A 63 13.12 -5.69 -8.43
CA PRO A 63 14.40 -6.41 -8.45
C PRO A 63 14.85 -6.98 -7.10
N ASP A 64 14.37 -6.42 -6.00
CA ASP A 64 14.67 -6.82 -4.63
C ASP A 64 13.73 -7.91 -4.08
N GLY A 65 12.87 -8.48 -4.94
CA GLY A 65 11.86 -9.46 -4.56
C GLY A 65 10.57 -8.85 -4.02
N GLY A 66 10.51 -7.52 -3.88
CA GLY A 66 9.30 -6.78 -3.56
C GLY A 66 8.30 -6.81 -4.71
N THR A 67 7.12 -6.24 -4.46
CA THR A 67 6.10 -6.09 -5.50
C THR A 67 5.38 -4.77 -5.30
N LEU A 68 5.37 -3.93 -6.34
CA LEU A 68 4.55 -2.75 -6.38
C LEU A 68 3.10 -3.16 -6.67
N ALA A 69 2.18 -2.87 -5.73
CA ALA A 69 0.77 -3.20 -5.87
C ALA A 69 0.10 -2.45 -7.04
N GLN A 70 -1.08 -2.92 -7.45
CA GLN A 70 -1.84 -2.33 -8.54
C GLN A 70 -2.22 -0.86 -8.24
N PRO A 71 -2.27 0.03 -9.24
CA PRO A 71 -2.76 1.39 -9.07
C PRO A 71 -4.13 1.49 -8.40
N VAL A 72 -5.10 0.63 -8.77
CA VAL A 72 -6.42 0.63 -8.13
C VAL A 72 -6.32 0.21 -6.65
N SER A 73 -5.44 -0.73 -6.31
CA SER A 73 -5.18 -1.12 -4.91
C SER A 73 -4.65 0.03 -4.08
N HIS A 74 -3.67 0.80 -4.58
CA HIS A 74 -3.19 2.00 -3.89
C HIS A 74 -4.28 3.07 -3.78
N GLY A 75 -5.04 3.30 -4.84
CA GLY A 75 -6.15 4.27 -4.84
C GLY A 75 -7.24 3.94 -3.80
N LYS A 76 -7.68 2.68 -3.75
CA LYS A 76 -8.69 2.21 -2.78
C LYS A 76 -8.15 2.18 -1.36
N MET A 77 -6.90 1.75 -1.17
CA MET A 77 -6.22 1.79 0.13
C MET A 77 -6.20 3.22 0.69
N LEU A 78 -5.79 4.21 -0.12
CA LEU A 78 -5.74 5.60 0.32
C LEU A 78 -7.14 6.20 0.54
N ALA A 79 -8.13 5.85 -0.28
CA ALA A 79 -9.50 6.28 -0.10
C ALA A 79 -10.10 5.74 1.22
N LEU A 80 -9.84 4.47 1.54
CA LEU A 80 -10.24 3.85 2.80
C LEU A 80 -9.47 4.42 4.00
N ALA A 81 -8.17 4.70 3.80
CA ALA A 81 -7.33 5.31 4.81
C ALA A 81 -7.80 6.73 5.14
N ALA A 82 -8.22 7.53 4.17
CA ALA A 82 -8.59 8.94 4.41
C ALA A 82 -7.56 9.68 5.31
N PRO A 83 -6.28 9.79 4.90
CA PRO A 83 -5.25 10.42 5.72
C PRO A 83 -5.57 11.89 6.02
N ARG A 84 -5.19 12.38 7.19
CA ARG A 84 -5.46 13.76 7.62
C ARG A 84 -4.19 14.52 8.00
N PRO A 85 -4.09 15.84 7.74
CA PRO A 85 -2.87 16.63 7.95
C PRO A 85 -2.37 16.71 9.40
N GLU A 86 -3.20 16.41 10.38
CA GLU A 86 -2.82 16.37 11.80
C GLU A 86 -2.21 15.03 12.23
N GLU A 87 -2.33 13.99 11.40
CA GLU A 87 -1.99 12.62 11.79
C GLU A 87 -0.49 12.36 11.80
N ASN A 88 -0.05 11.58 12.79
CA ASN A 88 1.23 10.89 12.76
C ASN A 88 1.03 9.50 12.15
N ALA A 89 1.53 9.32 10.92
CA ALA A 89 1.38 8.09 10.16
C ALA A 89 2.62 7.19 10.22
N LEU A 90 2.38 5.88 10.23
CA LEU A 90 3.38 4.84 9.98
C LEU A 90 3.07 4.17 8.65
N VAL A 91 4.04 4.14 7.73
CA VAL A 91 3.98 3.35 6.50
C VAL A 91 4.96 2.18 6.63
N VAL A 92 4.43 0.96 6.56
CA VAL A 92 5.22 -0.27 6.36
C VAL A 92 5.33 -0.46 4.86
N ASP A 93 6.48 -0.08 4.31
CA ASP A 93 6.71 0.04 2.87
C ASP A 93 7.28 -1.25 2.29
N ASN A 94 6.69 -1.75 1.19
CA ASN A 94 7.15 -2.96 0.49
C ASN A 94 8.25 -2.64 -0.53
N SER A 95 9.29 -1.96 -0.04
CA SER A 95 10.58 -1.68 -0.68
C SER A 95 10.57 -0.84 -1.96
N ASN A 96 9.54 -0.01 -2.16
CA ASN A 96 9.48 0.86 -3.33
C ASN A 96 9.27 2.33 -2.97
N GLY A 97 8.71 2.68 -1.82
CA GLY A 97 8.47 4.07 -1.42
C GLY A 97 7.32 4.76 -2.16
N TYR A 98 6.62 4.11 -3.08
CA TYR A 98 5.52 4.71 -3.83
C TYR A 98 4.34 5.05 -2.92
N LEU A 99 3.94 4.12 -2.02
CA LEU A 99 2.87 4.40 -1.06
C LEU A 99 3.27 5.54 -0.12
N ALA A 100 4.51 5.55 0.37
CA ALA A 100 5.03 6.64 1.20
C ALA A 100 4.96 7.98 0.47
N ALA A 101 5.41 8.05 -0.78
CA ALA A 101 5.36 9.27 -1.60
C ALA A 101 3.93 9.77 -1.86
N LEU A 102 2.96 8.86 -2.00
CA LEU A 102 1.55 9.23 -2.12
C LEU A 102 1.01 9.87 -0.84
N VAL A 103 1.40 9.34 0.32
CA VAL A 103 0.88 9.70 1.65
C VAL A 103 1.57 10.92 2.26
N GLU A 104 2.87 11.12 1.99
CA GLU A 104 3.72 12.11 2.66
C GLU A 104 3.08 13.51 2.82
N PRO A 105 2.48 14.13 1.78
CA PRO A 105 1.90 15.47 1.94
C PRO A 105 0.46 15.46 2.48
N LEU A 106 -0.11 14.29 2.76
CA LEU A 106 -1.47 14.14 3.29
C LEU A 106 -1.51 14.07 4.83
N VAL A 107 -0.35 13.96 5.48
CA VAL A 107 -0.22 13.74 6.92
C VAL A 107 0.78 14.72 7.53
N GLY A 108 0.66 15.00 8.83
CA GLY A 108 1.51 15.97 9.51
C GLY A 108 2.90 15.43 9.80
N LYS A 109 2.98 14.13 10.06
CA LYS A 109 4.24 13.42 10.27
C LYS A 109 4.13 12.02 9.68
N MET A 110 5.21 11.56 9.07
CA MET A 110 5.29 10.20 8.53
C MET A 110 6.56 9.51 9.02
N THR A 111 6.42 8.25 9.42
CA THR A 111 7.53 7.33 9.65
C THR A 111 7.40 6.19 8.65
N VAL A 112 8.50 5.84 7.98
CA VAL A 112 8.56 4.71 7.05
C VAL A 112 9.47 3.65 7.64
N ILE A 113 9.04 2.39 7.62
CA ILE A 113 9.82 1.22 8.04
C ILE A 113 9.61 0.07 7.07
N SER A 114 10.55 -0.89 7.04
CA SER A 114 10.37 -2.11 6.26
C SER A 114 9.43 -3.11 6.96
N PRO A 115 8.90 -4.13 6.23
CA PRO A 115 8.10 -5.19 6.83
C PRO A 115 8.86 -5.97 7.93
N GLU A 116 10.16 -6.20 7.73
CA GLU A 116 11.04 -6.87 8.70
C GLU A 116 11.22 -6.02 9.96
N GLU A 117 11.41 -4.71 9.80
CA GLU A 117 11.52 -3.79 10.94
C GLU A 117 10.21 -3.73 11.75
N ALA A 118 9.08 -3.77 11.06
CA ALA A 118 7.76 -3.77 11.67
C ALA A 118 7.51 -5.07 12.45
N ALA A 119 7.86 -6.22 11.87
CA ALA A 119 7.79 -7.53 12.53
C ALA A 119 8.75 -7.62 13.73
N ALA A 120 9.95 -7.07 13.61
CA ALA A 120 10.95 -7.01 14.69
C ALA A 120 10.60 -5.98 15.79
N GLY A 121 9.51 -5.22 15.65
CA GLY A 121 9.13 -4.22 16.63
C GLY A 121 10.13 -3.06 16.74
N LYS A 122 10.87 -2.74 15.66
CA LYS A 122 11.73 -1.55 15.58
C LYS A 122 10.92 -0.26 15.41
N LYS A 123 11.50 0.87 15.84
CA LYS A 123 10.88 2.21 15.95
C LYS A 123 9.70 2.25 16.93
N ARG A 124 9.77 3.10 17.95
CA ARG A 124 8.69 3.28 18.94
C ARG A 124 7.86 4.51 18.58
N GLY A 125 6.60 4.52 19.00
CA GLY A 125 5.70 5.66 18.80
C GLY A 125 4.24 5.23 18.86
N ALA A 126 3.36 6.23 19.01
CA ALA A 126 1.92 6.10 18.79
C ALA A 126 1.58 6.75 17.44
N PHE A 127 0.75 6.08 16.64
CA PHE A 127 0.37 6.50 15.30
C PHE A 127 -1.16 6.52 15.14
N ASP A 128 -1.67 7.58 14.52
CA ASP A 128 -3.10 7.75 14.23
C ASP A 128 -3.52 6.95 12.98
N LEU A 129 -2.56 6.74 12.08
CA LEU A 129 -2.71 5.96 10.86
C LEU A 129 -1.53 5.00 10.71
N ILE A 130 -1.81 3.72 10.51
CA ILE A 130 -0.83 2.73 10.09
C ILE A 130 -1.25 2.21 8.71
N LEU A 131 -0.37 2.32 7.73
CA LEU A 131 -0.53 1.76 6.39
C LEU A 131 0.47 0.63 6.20
N ILE A 132 0.00 -0.52 5.73
CA ILE A 132 0.87 -1.64 5.36
C ILE A 132 0.71 -1.86 3.86
N ASP A 133 1.77 -1.66 3.09
CA ASP A 133 1.78 -1.79 1.63
C ASP A 133 1.79 -3.26 1.20
N GLY A 134 0.71 -3.97 1.50
CA GLY A 134 0.58 -5.39 1.19
C GLY A 134 -0.53 -6.05 1.99
N ALA A 135 -0.63 -7.38 1.84
CA ALA A 135 -1.57 -8.21 2.54
C ALA A 135 -0.87 -9.02 3.65
N ILE A 136 -1.44 -8.99 4.85
CA ILE A 136 -0.94 -9.68 6.03
C ILE A 136 -1.89 -10.81 6.42
N GLU A 137 -1.37 -11.90 6.99
CA GLU A 137 -2.24 -12.91 7.59
C GLU A 137 -2.71 -12.47 8.99
N ALA A 138 -1.78 -11.94 9.79
CA ALA A 138 -2.05 -11.40 11.12
C ALA A 138 -1.28 -10.09 11.36
N LEU A 139 -1.89 -9.16 12.12
CA LEU A 139 -1.20 -7.95 12.55
C LEU A 139 -0.23 -8.29 13.70
N PRO A 140 1.07 -7.97 13.59
CA PRO A 140 2.01 -8.18 14.69
C PRO A 140 1.58 -7.44 15.96
N PRO A 141 1.64 -8.07 17.14
CA PRO A 141 1.33 -7.41 18.41
C PRO A 141 2.17 -6.14 18.64
N ALA A 142 3.39 -6.09 18.11
CA ALA A 142 4.26 -4.93 18.18
C ALA A 142 3.70 -3.72 17.40
N LEU A 143 3.02 -3.93 16.26
CA LEU A 143 2.33 -2.87 15.53
C LEU A 143 0.99 -2.51 16.18
N ALA A 144 0.23 -3.50 16.64
CA ALA A 144 -1.04 -3.29 17.34
C ALA A 144 -0.89 -2.38 18.56
N LYS A 145 0.22 -2.51 19.32
CA LYS A 145 0.55 -1.66 20.47
C LYS A 145 0.88 -0.20 20.11
N ARG A 146 1.16 0.10 18.85
CA ARG A 146 1.53 1.44 18.37
C ARG A 146 0.37 2.23 17.81
N LEU A 147 -0.78 1.58 17.61
CA LEU A 147 -1.97 2.29 17.16
C LEU A 147 -2.45 3.24 18.28
N GLY A 148 -2.77 4.49 17.96
CA GLY A 148 -3.47 5.36 18.92
C GLY A 148 -4.85 4.78 19.30
N ASP A 149 -5.49 5.33 20.33
CA ASP A 149 -6.80 4.84 20.77
C ASP A 149 -7.88 5.01 19.69
N ASP A 150 -7.86 6.16 19.00
CA ASP A 150 -8.73 6.46 17.85
C ASP A 150 -8.06 6.16 16.50
N GLY A 151 -6.90 5.49 16.53
CA GLY A 151 -6.12 5.19 15.35
C GLY A 151 -6.75 4.11 14.46
N ARG A 152 -6.30 4.05 13.21
CA ARG A 152 -6.68 2.95 12.29
C ARG A 152 -5.49 2.34 11.57
N VAL A 153 -5.62 1.06 11.24
CA VAL A 153 -4.69 0.33 10.36
C VAL A 153 -5.39 0.08 9.04
N VAL A 154 -4.74 0.33 7.91
CA VAL A 154 -5.24 -0.08 6.59
C VAL A 154 -4.20 -0.95 5.90
N THR A 155 -4.64 -2.11 5.41
CA THR A 155 -3.80 -3.18 4.86
C THR A 155 -4.67 -4.12 4.04
N GLY A 156 -4.06 -5.02 3.26
CA GLY A 156 -4.73 -6.25 2.84
C GLY A 156 -4.75 -7.29 3.96
N LEU A 157 -5.79 -8.13 4.01
CA LEU A 157 -5.78 -9.38 4.77
C LEU A 157 -5.68 -10.56 3.80
N ALA A 158 -4.73 -11.45 4.03
CA ALA A 158 -4.58 -12.70 3.28
C ALA A 158 -5.21 -13.86 4.07
N GLN A 159 -6.28 -14.46 3.55
CA GLN A 159 -6.89 -15.67 4.11
C GLN A 159 -7.26 -16.62 2.99
N GLU A 160 -6.92 -17.91 3.15
CA GLU A 160 -7.28 -18.98 2.20
C GLU A 160 -6.92 -18.67 0.73
N GLY A 161 -5.83 -17.93 0.52
CA GLY A 161 -5.37 -17.55 -0.83
C GLY A 161 -6.07 -16.32 -1.44
N VAL A 162 -7.04 -15.74 -0.74
CA VAL A 162 -7.72 -14.49 -1.12
C VAL A 162 -7.14 -13.32 -0.34
N THR A 163 -6.93 -12.21 -1.02
CA THR A 163 -6.56 -10.93 -0.41
C THR A 163 -7.73 -9.96 -0.46
N SER A 164 -8.06 -9.36 0.69
CA SER A 164 -9.11 -8.35 0.78
C SER A 164 -8.59 -7.08 1.43
N LEU A 165 -8.98 -5.91 0.93
CA LEU A 165 -8.71 -4.64 1.60
C LEU A 165 -9.43 -4.61 2.94
N ALA A 166 -8.74 -4.19 3.99
CA ALA A 166 -9.29 -4.15 5.33
C ALA A 166 -8.89 -2.89 6.09
N ILE A 167 -9.74 -2.51 7.02
CA ILE A 167 -9.47 -1.47 8.01
C ILE A 167 -9.58 -2.05 9.41
N GLY A 168 -8.54 -1.83 10.22
CA GLY A 168 -8.44 -2.23 11.61
C GLY A 168 -8.64 -1.04 12.54
N ARG A 169 -9.37 -1.24 13.64
CA ARG A 169 -9.50 -0.26 14.73
C ARG A 169 -9.24 -0.92 16.07
N ARG A 170 -8.83 -0.11 17.05
CA ARG A 170 -8.61 -0.60 18.41
C ARG A 170 -9.92 -1.09 19.02
N THR A 171 -9.89 -2.30 19.56
CA THR A 171 -10.97 -2.90 20.38
C THR A 171 -10.33 -3.46 21.64
N GLY A 172 -10.37 -2.68 22.72
CA GLY A 172 -9.63 -3.01 23.94
C GLY A 172 -8.12 -3.07 23.69
N LYS A 173 -7.50 -4.22 23.94
CA LYS A 173 -6.05 -4.44 23.76
C LYS A 173 -5.67 -4.89 22.35
N GLU A 174 -6.65 -5.20 21.51
CA GLU A 174 -6.45 -5.77 20.17
C GLU A 174 -6.87 -4.78 19.08
N VAL A 175 -6.58 -5.16 17.83
CA VAL A 175 -7.06 -4.44 16.64
C VAL A 175 -8.00 -5.37 15.90
N ALA A 176 -9.28 -5.00 15.85
CA ALA A 176 -10.28 -5.75 15.11
C ALA A 176 -10.34 -5.23 13.67
N PHE A 177 -10.23 -6.14 12.70
CA PHE A 177 -10.31 -5.81 11.28
C PHE A 177 -11.68 -6.05 10.70
N ARG A 178 -12.10 -5.13 9.83
CA ARG A 178 -13.24 -5.30 8.95
C ARG A 178 -12.75 -5.35 7.51
N ARG A 179 -13.12 -6.43 6.80
CA ARG A 179 -12.94 -6.53 5.34
C ARG A 179 -13.87 -5.56 4.63
N VAL A 180 -13.36 -4.95 3.56
CA VAL A 180 -14.09 -3.97 2.76
C VAL A 180 -14.46 -4.58 1.41
N GLU A 181 -13.47 -5.10 0.70
CA GLU A 181 -13.64 -5.69 -0.62
C GLU A 181 -12.45 -6.58 -0.97
N ASP A 182 -12.66 -7.54 -1.86
CA ASP A 182 -11.57 -8.35 -2.40
C ASP A 182 -10.74 -7.55 -3.38
N ILE A 183 -9.41 -7.60 -3.21
CA ILE A 183 -8.48 -6.85 -4.05
C ILE A 183 -7.10 -7.49 -4.04
N ALA A 184 -6.41 -7.46 -5.17
CA ALA A 184 -5.04 -7.93 -5.26
C ALA A 184 -4.08 -7.00 -4.50
N LEU A 185 -3.46 -7.53 -3.46
CA LEU A 185 -2.36 -6.90 -2.73
C LEU A 185 -1.22 -7.92 -2.55
N PRO A 186 0.06 -7.52 -2.66
CA PRO A 186 1.18 -8.43 -2.46
C PRO A 186 1.16 -9.02 -1.05
N ARG A 187 1.22 -10.35 -0.91
CA ARG A 187 1.30 -11.00 0.41
C ARG A 187 2.68 -10.74 1.03
N LEU A 188 2.67 -10.29 2.28
CA LEU A 188 3.86 -10.06 3.09
C LEU A 188 4.03 -11.24 4.05
N SER A 189 4.77 -12.27 3.62
CA SER A 189 4.92 -13.52 4.38
C SER A 189 5.62 -13.36 5.74
N VAL A 190 6.33 -12.24 5.95
CA VAL A 190 6.88 -11.87 7.26
C VAL A 190 5.82 -11.71 8.35
N PHE A 191 4.55 -11.51 7.95
CA PHE A 191 3.40 -11.39 8.84
C PHE A 191 2.49 -12.62 8.83
N ASP A 192 2.98 -13.76 8.32
CA ASP A 192 2.28 -15.03 8.38
C ASP A 192 2.29 -15.59 9.80
N THR A 193 1.18 -16.19 10.23
CA THR A 193 1.15 -16.89 11.51
C THR A 193 2.06 -18.12 11.40
N PRO A 194 2.95 -18.38 12.39
CA PRO A 194 3.72 -19.61 12.39
C PRO A 194 2.78 -20.81 12.26
N LYS A 195 2.97 -21.64 11.23
CA LYS A 195 2.19 -22.87 11.08
C LYS A 195 2.56 -23.81 12.23
N SER A 196 1.70 -23.92 13.23
CA SER A 196 1.80 -25.00 14.22
C SER A 196 1.36 -26.29 13.53
N TRP A 197 2.31 -27.17 13.21
CA TRP A 197 1.97 -28.55 12.88
C TRP A 197 1.47 -29.22 14.16
N ALA A 198 0.16 -29.44 14.25
CA ALA A 198 -0.41 -30.40 15.18
C ALA A 198 -0.25 -31.78 14.55
N PHE A 199 0.49 -32.67 15.23
CA PHE A 199 0.55 -34.10 14.94
C PHE A 199 -0.58 -34.82 15.68
#